data_AF-B7KQV7-F1
#
_entry.id   AF-B7KQV7-F1
#
_cell.length_a   1.000
_cell.length_b   1.000
_cell.length_c   1.000
_cell.angle_alpha   90.00
_cell.angle_beta   90.00
_cell.angle_gamma   90.00
#
_symmetry.space_group_name_H-M   'P 1'
#
loop_
_entity.id
_entity.type
_entity.pdbx_description
1 polymer ?
#
loop_
_entity_poly.entity_id
_entity_poly.type
_entity_poly.pdbx_seq_one_letter_code
_entity_poly.pdbx_strand_id
1 'polypeptide(L)'
;MGGSSADIEALLVDVTDSGNPTPGMLPAIFRDIVVRLDAAGLAYAVVGRIALTLHEQARFVGDIEIVANLDPDGGEHAELVRATRARFAAHMDPQLCIRPVTLTLRPCIGATEAGLLAEAITRPWFGVPARLASAEHLLWLWCHTAAIDHSANASALITGGTVDLHRVHGLLRETDDAMESGQRRLRLAIGDAVLSTTSSFSRFMAERHARLDPDRVPVWHLRQMEALGADDR
;
A
#
# COMPACT_ATOMS: atom_id res chain seq x y z
N MET A 1 1.63 -15.93 9.61
CA MET A 1 3.10 -15.90 9.48
C MET A 1 3.47 -14.46 9.14
N GLY A 2 4.00 -13.69 10.09
CA GLY A 2 4.46 -12.33 9.83
C GLY A 2 5.94 -12.38 9.46
N GLY A 3 6.29 -11.99 8.23
CA GLY A 3 7.69 -11.79 7.84
C GLY A 3 8.33 -10.69 8.69
N SER A 4 9.66 -10.69 8.80
CA SER A 4 10.38 -9.58 9.42
C SER A 4 10.13 -8.29 8.63
N SER A 5 10.20 -7.11 9.27
CA SER A 5 10.12 -5.82 8.56
C SER A 5 11.11 -5.78 7.39
N ALA A 6 12.32 -6.31 7.59
CA ALA A 6 13.34 -6.39 6.54
C ALA A 6 12.92 -7.25 5.33
N ASP A 7 12.19 -8.35 5.55
CA ASP A 7 11.71 -9.22 4.47
C ASP A 7 10.59 -8.52 3.69
N ILE A 8 9.71 -7.82 4.41
CA ILE A 8 8.61 -7.03 3.83
C ILE A 8 9.19 -5.87 3.01
N GLU A 9 10.17 -5.15 3.57
CA GLU A 9 10.87 -4.03 2.92
C GLU A 9 11.54 -4.47 1.61
N ALA A 10 12.17 -5.64 1.58
CA ALA A 10 12.78 -6.19 0.37
C ALA A 10 11.76 -6.47 -0.74
N LEU A 11 10.48 -6.73 -0.39
CA LEU A 11 9.39 -6.99 -1.32
C LEU A 11 8.69 -5.71 -1.81
N LEU A 12 8.90 -4.56 -1.16
CA LEU A 12 8.42 -3.25 -1.63
C LEU A 12 9.25 -2.72 -2.80
N VAL A 13 10.47 -3.24 -2.91
CA VAL A 13 11.47 -2.89 -3.90
C VAL A 13 11.38 -3.94 -5.02
N ASP A 14 11.23 -3.49 -6.27
CA ASP A 14 11.35 -4.42 -7.40
C ASP A 14 12.83 -4.76 -7.62
N VAL A 15 13.31 -5.80 -6.94
CA VAL A 15 14.70 -6.29 -7.01
C VAL A 15 14.98 -6.99 -8.36
N THR A 16 13.94 -7.27 -9.17
CA THR A 16 14.09 -7.99 -10.44
C THR A 16 14.38 -7.10 -11.64
N ASP A 17 14.15 -5.78 -11.52
CA ASP A 17 14.47 -4.82 -12.57
C ASP A 17 15.90 -4.27 -12.41
N SER A 18 16.88 -5.02 -12.92
CA SER A 18 18.31 -4.63 -12.90
C SER A 18 18.62 -3.35 -13.70
N GLY A 19 17.66 -2.85 -14.49
CA GLY A 19 17.79 -1.62 -15.28
C GLY A 19 17.26 -0.36 -14.58
N ASN A 20 16.62 -0.51 -13.42
CA ASN A 20 16.00 0.60 -12.71
C ASN A 20 16.71 0.82 -11.37
N PRO A 21 17.54 1.87 -11.21
CA PRO A 21 18.22 2.15 -9.93
C PRO A 21 17.28 2.72 -8.85
N THR A 22 16.06 3.09 -9.21
CA THR A 22 15.09 3.79 -8.36
C THR A 22 14.53 2.98 -7.18
N PRO A 23 14.28 1.66 -7.31
CA PRO A 23 13.84 0.84 -6.18
C PRO A 23 14.85 0.83 -5.02
N GLY A 24 16.16 0.87 -5.30
CA GLY A 24 17.21 0.88 -4.27
C GLY A 24 17.28 2.18 -3.46
N MET A 25 16.76 3.29 -4.00
CA MET A 25 16.84 4.61 -3.37
C MET A 25 15.61 4.98 -2.54
N LEU A 26 14.48 4.28 -2.71
CA LEU A 26 13.27 4.52 -1.93
C LEU A 26 13.52 4.46 -0.40
N PRO A 27 14.26 3.47 0.13
CA PRO A 27 14.61 3.46 1.56
C PRO A 27 15.41 4.70 2.00
N ALA A 28 16.34 5.18 1.16
CA ALA A 28 17.16 6.35 1.49
C ALA A 28 16.34 7.65 1.46
N ILE A 29 15.47 7.82 0.47
CA ILE A 29 14.55 8.96 0.35
C ILE A 29 13.58 8.96 1.53
N PHE A 30 12.99 7.82 1.85
CA PHE A 30 12.06 7.66 2.98
C PHE A 30 12.72 8.04 4.31
N ARG A 31 13.92 7.51 4.59
CA ARG A 31 14.68 7.85 5.80
C ARG A 31 14.95 9.34 5.90
N ASP A 32 15.37 9.97 4.81
CA ASP A 32 15.67 11.40 4.81
C ASP A 32 14.43 12.24 5.17
N ILE A 33 13.27 11.89 4.63
CA ILE A 33 12.02 12.61 4.91
C ILE A 33 11.61 12.42 6.37
N VAL A 34 11.57 11.16 6.84
CA VAL A 34 11.16 10.82 8.21
C VAL A 34 12.06 11.51 9.24
N VAL A 35 13.39 11.43 9.07
CA VAL A 35 14.35 12.07 9.99
C VAL A 35 14.14 13.58 10.05
N ARG A 36 13.80 14.22 8.92
CA ARG A 36 13.53 15.68 8.88
C ARG A 36 12.23 16.06 9.55
N LEU A 37 11.17 15.26 9.35
CA LEU A 37 9.89 15.47 10.04
C LEU A 37 10.06 15.31 11.55
N ASP A 38 10.80 14.29 12.00
CA ASP A 38 11.12 14.08 13.41
C ASP A 38 11.99 15.20 13.99
N ALA A 39 13.03 15.63 13.26
CA ALA A 39 13.90 16.74 13.69
C ALA A 39 13.15 18.07 13.81
N ALA A 40 12.12 18.27 12.98
CA ALA A 40 11.22 19.42 13.06
C ALA A 40 10.15 19.28 14.16
N GLY A 41 10.07 18.13 14.84
CA GLY A 41 9.05 17.87 15.88
C GLY A 41 7.63 17.76 15.32
N LEU A 42 7.47 17.49 14.03
CA LEU A 42 6.18 17.44 13.37
C LEU A 42 5.50 16.10 13.61
N ALA A 43 4.24 16.14 14.07
CA ALA A 43 3.38 14.96 14.04
C ALA A 43 3.10 14.59 12.58
N TYR A 44 3.27 13.32 12.23
CA TYR A 44 3.02 12.82 10.87
C TYR A 44 2.58 11.36 10.90
N ALA A 45 1.99 10.92 9.80
CA ALA A 45 1.70 9.54 9.51
C ALA A 45 1.98 9.25 8.04
N VAL A 46 2.76 8.20 7.78
CA VAL A 46 2.90 7.60 6.46
C VAL A 46 1.59 6.88 6.14
N VAL A 47 1.06 7.16 4.96
CA VAL A 47 -0.16 6.57 4.42
C VAL A 47 0.15 5.81 3.14
N GLY A 48 -0.87 5.40 2.40
CA GLY A 48 -0.72 4.78 1.09
C GLY A 48 -0.13 3.37 1.17
N ARG A 49 0.59 2.97 0.12
CA ARG A 49 1.04 1.59 -0.08
C ARG A 49 2.09 1.15 0.94
N ILE A 50 2.93 2.05 1.45
CA ILE A 50 3.90 1.72 2.50
C ILE A 50 3.16 1.27 3.77
N ALA A 51 2.19 2.06 4.24
CA ALA A 51 1.42 1.72 5.44
C ALA A 51 0.52 0.49 5.24
N LEU A 52 -0.02 0.29 4.04
CA LEU A 52 -0.83 -0.89 3.69
C LEU A 52 -0.10 -2.21 3.95
N THR A 53 1.21 -2.23 3.81
CA THR A 53 2.01 -3.47 3.95
C THR A 53 2.10 -3.98 5.39
N LEU A 54 1.62 -3.21 6.37
CA LEU A 54 1.33 -3.71 7.71
C LEU A 54 0.18 -4.72 7.75
N HIS A 55 -0.71 -4.66 6.77
CA HIS A 55 -2.01 -5.33 6.77
C HIS A 55 -2.20 -6.28 5.59
N GLU A 56 -1.39 -6.12 4.54
CA GLU A 56 -1.40 -6.94 3.34
C GLU A 56 -0.01 -7.40 2.90
N GLN A 57 0.00 -8.37 1.98
CA GLN A 57 1.23 -8.80 1.34
C GLN A 57 1.90 -7.62 0.63
N ALA A 58 3.22 -7.49 0.84
CA ALA A 58 4.03 -6.46 0.22
C ALA A 58 3.88 -6.46 -1.32
N ARG A 59 3.71 -5.26 -1.88
CA ARG A 59 3.68 -4.99 -3.31
C ARG A 59 4.70 -3.91 -3.62
N PHE A 60 5.10 -3.82 -4.88
CA PHE A 60 5.97 -2.75 -5.34
C PHE A 60 5.39 -1.36 -4.99
N VAL A 61 6.26 -0.51 -4.45
CA VAL A 61 5.94 0.87 -4.08
C VAL A 61 6.82 1.83 -4.88
N GLY A 62 6.18 2.78 -5.57
CA GLY A 62 6.86 3.85 -6.31
C GLY A 62 6.60 5.23 -5.71
N ASP A 63 5.96 5.27 -4.56
CA ASP A 63 5.30 6.44 -4.00
C ASP A 63 5.46 6.49 -2.48
N ILE A 64 5.77 7.67 -1.95
CA ILE A 64 5.82 7.96 -0.52
C ILE A 64 4.73 8.97 -0.24
N GLU A 65 3.74 8.57 0.53
CA GLU A 65 2.62 9.42 0.92
C GLU A 65 2.64 9.68 2.42
N ILE A 66 2.60 10.96 2.82
CA ILE A 66 2.68 11.38 4.20
C ILE A 66 1.66 12.49 4.46
N VAL A 67 0.90 12.33 5.55
CA VAL A 67 0.10 13.38 6.18
C VAL A 67 0.90 13.91 7.35
N ALA A 68 1.04 15.22 7.47
CA ALA A 68 1.73 15.81 8.61
C ALA A 68 1.01 17.05 9.13
N ASN A 69 1.22 17.36 10.40
CA ASN A 69 0.72 18.57 11.06
C ASN A 69 1.49 19.80 10.55
N LEU A 70 1.25 20.15 9.30
CA LEU A 70 1.81 21.30 8.61
C LEU A 70 0.74 22.37 8.47
N ASP A 71 1.16 23.63 8.51
CA ASP A 71 0.30 24.73 8.14
C ASP A 71 -0.05 24.63 6.63
N PRO A 72 -1.34 24.55 6.26
CA PRO A 72 -1.76 24.50 4.87
C PRO A 72 -1.34 25.74 4.06
N ASP A 73 -1.23 26.90 4.71
CA ASP A 73 -0.80 28.17 4.10
C ASP A 73 0.69 28.43 4.30
N GLY A 74 1.33 27.68 5.20
CA GLY A 74 2.77 27.73 5.47
C GLY A 74 3.57 27.05 4.36
N GLY A 75 4.41 27.82 3.66
CA GLY A 75 5.28 27.30 2.59
C GLY A 75 6.31 26.25 3.02
N GLU A 76 6.39 25.92 4.32
CA GLU A 76 7.30 24.93 4.91
C GLU A 76 7.13 23.53 4.30
N HIS A 77 5.89 23.12 4.02
CA HIS A 77 5.63 21.82 3.38
C HIS A 77 6.17 21.79 1.94
N ALA A 78 5.96 22.87 1.18
CA ALA A 78 6.46 23.01 -0.18
C ALA A 78 7.99 23.08 -0.21
N GLU A 79 8.60 23.73 0.79
CA GLU A 79 10.05 23.79 0.93
C GLU A 79 10.65 22.41 1.20
N LEU A 80 10.10 21.65 2.15
CA LEU A 80 10.58 20.30 2.46
C LEU A 80 10.48 19.38 1.23
N VAL A 81 9.33 19.40 0.53
CA VAL A 81 9.15 18.62 -0.70
C VAL A 81 10.15 19.03 -1.77
N ARG A 82 10.31 20.33 -2.00
CA ARG A 82 11.25 20.87 -2.99
C ARG A 82 12.70 20.51 -2.66
N ALA A 83 13.10 20.64 -1.40
CA ALA A 83 14.45 20.33 -0.94
C ALA A 83 14.77 18.83 -1.04
N THR A 84 13.80 17.96 -0.76
CA THR A 84 13.94 16.51 -0.97
C THR A 84 14.03 16.17 -2.44
N ARG A 85 13.14 16.71 -3.29
CA ARG A 85 13.19 16.50 -4.75
C ARG A 85 14.51 16.96 -5.35
N ALA A 86 15.05 18.10 -4.91
CA ALA A 86 16.34 18.60 -5.40
C ALA A 86 17.50 17.66 -5.03
N ARG A 87 17.53 17.10 -3.82
CA ARG A 87 18.59 16.19 -3.36
C ARG A 87 18.53 14.82 -4.03
N PHE A 88 17.34 14.36 -4.38
CA PHE A 88 17.12 13.05 -5.02
C PHE A 88 16.63 13.19 -6.47
N ALA A 89 17.00 14.28 -7.17
CA ALA A 89 16.49 14.61 -8.49
C ALA A 89 16.65 13.46 -9.50
N ALA A 90 17.79 12.77 -9.49
CA ALA A 90 18.06 11.62 -10.35
C ALA A 90 17.06 10.45 -10.21
N HIS A 91 16.29 10.40 -9.10
CA HIS A 91 15.36 9.33 -8.79
C HIS A 91 13.90 9.80 -8.66
N MET A 92 13.67 11.11 -8.58
CA MET A 92 12.33 11.70 -8.39
C MET A 92 11.87 12.54 -9.58
N ASP A 93 12.77 12.93 -10.48
CA ASP A 93 12.45 13.70 -11.68
C ASP A 93 12.00 12.78 -12.82
N PRO A 94 10.77 12.90 -13.34
CA PRO A 94 10.29 12.10 -14.47
C PRO A 94 11.08 12.33 -15.77
N GLN A 95 11.83 13.42 -15.88
CA GLN A 95 12.72 13.67 -17.04
C GLN A 95 14.02 12.88 -16.96
N LEU A 96 14.47 12.55 -15.74
CA LEU A 96 15.73 11.85 -15.49
C LEU A 96 15.53 10.36 -15.19
N CYS A 97 14.32 9.98 -14.78
CA CYS A 97 13.98 8.64 -14.37
C CYS A 97 12.69 8.17 -15.03
N ILE A 98 12.73 7.00 -15.67
CA ILE A 98 11.57 6.37 -16.32
C ILE A 98 10.47 6.01 -15.31
N ARG A 99 10.87 5.65 -14.08
CA ARG A 99 9.98 5.28 -12.98
C ARG A 99 10.36 6.04 -11.71
N PRO A 100 10.06 7.34 -11.62
CA PRO A 100 10.49 8.17 -10.51
C PRO A 100 9.76 7.80 -9.21
N VAL A 101 10.43 7.92 -8.07
CA VAL A 101 9.75 7.90 -6.76
C VAL A 101 8.95 9.18 -6.60
N THR A 102 7.64 9.04 -6.43
CA THR A 102 6.77 10.19 -6.13
C THR A 102 6.75 10.44 -4.63
N LEU A 103 6.69 11.72 -4.25
CA LEU A 103 6.50 12.14 -2.86
C LEU A 103 5.28 13.05 -2.80
N THR A 104 4.32 12.63 -2.00
CA THR A 104 3.15 13.40 -1.60
C THR A 104 3.25 13.69 -0.12
N LEU A 105 3.58 14.94 0.23
CA LEU A 105 3.49 15.43 1.60
C LEU A 105 2.35 16.43 1.64
N ARG A 106 1.32 16.14 2.43
CA ARG A 106 0.13 16.99 2.54
C ARG A 106 -0.10 17.43 3.99
N PRO A 107 -0.64 18.65 4.19
CA PRO A 107 -1.06 19.09 5.51
C PRO A 107 -2.23 18.23 6.02
N CYS A 108 -2.29 18.12 7.34
CA CYS A 108 -3.41 17.56 8.08
C CYS A 108 -4.58 18.54 8.05
N ILE A 109 -5.73 18.09 7.56
CA ILE A 109 -6.93 18.90 7.40
C ILE A 109 -8.05 18.29 8.26
N GLY A 110 -8.43 19.02 9.30
CA GLY A 110 -9.57 18.68 10.16
C GLY A 110 -9.26 17.67 11.27
N ALA A 111 -10.29 17.38 12.06
CA ALA A 111 -10.17 16.61 13.30
C ALA A 111 -9.86 15.13 13.07
N THR A 112 -10.46 14.52 12.04
CA THR A 112 -10.26 13.09 11.73
C THR A 112 -8.83 12.80 11.28
N GLU A 113 -8.20 13.71 10.51
CA GLU A 113 -6.78 13.59 10.18
C GLU A 113 -5.88 13.84 11.38
N ALA A 114 -6.25 14.73 12.31
CA ALA A 114 -5.52 14.87 13.56
C ALA A 114 -5.59 13.58 14.41
N GLY A 115 -6.73 12.89 14.39
CA GLY A 115 -6.89 11.55 14.96
C GLY A 115 -5.97 10.52 14.29
N LEU A 116 -5.91 10.53 12.95
CA LEU A 116 -4.98 9.70 12.16
C LEU A 116 -3.52 9.90 12.60
N LEU A 117 -3.10 11.15 12.84
CA LEU A 117 -1.74 11.45 13.32
C LEU A 117 -1.51 10.95 14.75
N ALA A 118 -2.50 11.14 15.64
CA ALA A 118 -2.41 10.75 17.04
C ALA A 118 -2.34 9.23 17.24
N GLU A 119 -3.01 8.48 16.37
CA GLU A 119 -3.10 7.02 16.45
C GLU A 119 -2.12 6.28 15.52
N ALA A 120 -1.22 7.01 14.86
CA ALA A 120 -0.24 6.41 13.98
C ALA A 120 0.64 5.39 14.73
N ILE A 121 0.78 4.22 14.14
CA ILE A 121 1.49 3.08 14.71
C ILE A 121 2.98 3.26 14.44
N THR A 122 3.78 3.37 15.50
CA THR A 122 5.24 3.46 15.35
C THR A 122 5.84 2.07 15.12
N ARG A 123 6.55 1.90 14.00
CA ARG A 123 7.26 0.67 13.65
C ARG A 123 8.63 0.99 13.06
N PRO A 124 9.65 0.13 13.27
CA PRO A 124 10.88 0.24 12.48
C PRO A 124 10.53 -0.01 11.01
N TRP A 125 10.92 0.91 10.14
CA TRP A 125 10.70 0.83 8.71
C TRP A 125 11.88 1.44 7.95
N PHE A 126 12.46 0.69 7.01
CA PHE A 126 13.68 1.09 6.30
C PHE A 126 14.81 1.55 7.24
N GLY A 127 14.89 0.96 8.44
CA GLY A 127 15.89 1.29 9.45
C GLY A 127 15.64 2.55 10.29
N VAL A 128 14.46 3.18 10.21
CA VAL A 128 14.06 4.31 11.07
C VAL A 128 12.73 4.02 11.77
N PRO A 129 12.47 4.56 12.98
CA PRO A 129 11.14 4.47 13.59
C PRO A 129 10.17 5.37 12.81
N ALA A 130 9.27 4.78 12.04
CA ALA A 130 8.28 5.49 11.25
C ALA A 130 6.88 5.37 11.87
N ARG A 131 6.11 6.45 11.82
CA ARG A 131 4.68 6.50 12.20
C ARG A 131 3.84 6.12 10.98
N LEU A 132 3.21 4.95 10.99
CA LEU A 132 2.41 4.42 9.89
C LEU A 132 0.91 4.47 10.25
N ALA A 133 0.03 4.81 9.30
CA ALA A 133 -1.41 4.86 9.56
C ALA A 133 -2.00 3.47 9.87
N SER A 134 -3.06 3.44 10.70
CA SER A 134 -3.80 2.21 10.99
C SER A 134 -4.66 1.77 9.80
N ALA A 135 -5.06 0.49 9.79
CA ALA A 135 -5.91 -0.06 8.74
C ALA A 135 -7.24 0.71 8.59
N GLU A 136 -7.85 1.13 9.71
CA GLU A 136 -9.10 1.89 9.70
C GLU A 136 -8.91 3.29 9.11
N HIS A 137 -7.82 3.96 9.46
CA HIS A 137 -7.50 5.27 8.91
C HIS A 137 -7.13 5.22 7.43
N LEU A 138 -6.45 4.16 6.99
CA LEU A 138 -6.20 3.91 5.57
C LEU A 138 -7.51 3.67 4.80
N LEU A 139 -8.40 2.82 5.34
CA LEU A 139 -9.69 2.56 4.69
C LEU A 139 -10.56 3.82 4.65
N TRP A 140 -10.62 4.58 5.75
CA TRP A 140 -11.31 5.88 5.80
C TRP A 140 -10.75 6.82 4.72
N LEU A 141 -9.42 6.99 4.65
CA LEU A 141 -8.77 7.89 3.71
C LEU A 141 -9.11 7.54 2.25
N TRP A 142 -9.11 6.25 1.91
CA TRP A 142 -9.45 5.77 0.56
C TRP A 142 -10.93 5.86 0.23
N CYS A 143 -11.81 5.73 1.23
CA CYS A 143 -13.22 6.02 1.06
C CYS A 143 -13.45 7.52 0.86
N HIS A 144 -12.66 8.37 1.50
CA HIS A 144 -12.79 9.82 1.41
C HIS A 144 -12.20 10.40 0.10
N THR A 145 -11.08 9.86 -0.38
CA THR A 145 -10.35 10.35 -1.55
C THR A 145 -10.58 9.48 -2.79
N ALA A 146 -10.95 10.09 -3.92
CA ALA A 146 -11.17 9.36 -5.17
C ALA A 146 -9.87 9.19 -5.95
N ALA A 147 -9.17 8.07 -5.77
CA ALA A 147 -8.10 7.62 -6.67
C ALA A 147 -8.37 6.20 -7.19
N ILE A 148 -7.86 5.89 -8.38
CA ILE A 148 -8.16 4.66 -9.12
C ILE A 148 -7.76 3.41 -8.33
N ASP A 149 -6.63 3.45 -7.63
CA ASP A 149 -6.10 2.29 -6.90
C ASP A 149 -6.77 2.08 -5.53
N HIS A 150 -7.55 3.05 -5.05
CA HIS A 150 -8.13 3.02 -3.71
C HIS A 150 -9.18 1.92 -3.54
N SER A 151 -9.94 1.58 -4.58
CA SER A 151 -10.96 0.52 -4.50
C SER A 151 -10.35 -0.87 -4.26
N ALA A 152 -9.28 -1.19 -4.99
CA ALA A 152 -8.61 -2.48 -4.86
C ALA A 152 -7.92 -2.64 -3.50
N ASN A 153 -7.27 -1.59 -3.02
CA ASN A 153 -6.60 -1.59 -1.72
C ASN A 153 -7.62 -1.62 -0.56
N ALA A 154 -8.73 -0.89 -0.67
CA ALA A 154 -9.82 -0.94 0.30
C ALA A 154 -10.45 -2.33 0.40
N SER A 155 -10.76 -2.96 -0.74
CA SER A 155 -11.30 -4.32 -0.79
C SER A 155 -10.35 -5.35 -0.17
N ALA A 156 -9.05 -5.21 -0.41
CA ALA A 156 -8.06 -6.14 0.10
C ALA A 156 -7.83 -5.98 1.63
N LEU A 157 -7.89 -4.76 2.18
CA LEU A 157 -7.90 -4.52 3.63
C LEU A 157 -9.10 -5.19 4.31
N ILE A 158 -10.29 -5.05 3.72
CA ILE A 158 -11.52 -5.65 4.23
C ILE A 158 -11.42 -7.19 4.16
N THR A 159 -10.94 -7.72 3.05
CA THR A 159 -10.74 -9.17 2.87
C THR A 159 -9.74 -9.75 3.87
N GLY A 160 -8.69 -8.98 4.23
CA GLY A 160 -7.70 -9.36 5.23
C GLY A 160 -8.24 -9.46 6.66
N GLY A 161 -9.45 -8.94 6.92
CA GLY A 161 -10.08 -8.97 8.25
C GLY A 161 -9.34 -8.13 9.30
N THR A 162 -8.50 -7.19 8.86
CA THR A 162 -7.67 -6.34 9.72
C THR A 162 -8.36 -5.05 10.16
N VAL A 163 -9.53 -4.76 9.62
CA VAL A 163 -10.25 -3.50 9.79
C VAL A 163 -11.52 -3.69 10.62
N ASP A 164 -11.70 -2.85 11.65
CA ASP A 164 -13.01 -2.65 12.27
C ASP A 164 -13.90 -1.73 11.42
N LEU A 165 -14.83 -2.33 10.67
CA LEU A 165 -15.77 -1.59 9.82
C LEU A 165 -16.70 -0.66 10.59
N HIS A 166 -17.07 -1.00 11.84
CA HIS A 166 -17.92 -0.13 12.66
C HIS A 166 -17.20 1.18 12.98
N ARG A 167 -15.90 1.07 13.28
CA ARG A 167 -15.03 2.23 13.51
C ARG A 167 -14.88 3.08 12.25
N VAL A 168 -14.66 2.48 11.09
CA VAL A 168 -14.55 3.21 9.81
C VAL A 168 -15.87 3.93 9.46
N HIS A 169 -17.02 3.30 9.73
CA HIS A 169 -18.31 3.98 9.59
C HIS A 169 -18.41 5.22 10.51
N GLY A 170 -17.90 5.15 11.74
CA GLY A 170 -17.81 6.28 12.66
C GLY A 170 -16.98 7.42 12.07
N LEU A 171 -15.75 7.13 11.66
CA LEU A 171 -14.83 8.11 11.05
C LEU A 171 -15.45 8.78 9.81
N LEU A 172 -16.11 8.00 8.95
CA LEU A 172 -16.77 8.56 7.78
C LEU A 172 -17.91 9.51 8.14
N ARG A 173 -18.71 9.21 9.17
CA ARG A 173 -19.82 10.09 9.62
C ARG A 173 -19.35 11.44 10.14
N GLU A 174 -18.13 11.50 10.69
CA GLU A 174 -17.53 12.75 11.17
C GLU A 174 -17.09 13.66 10.01
N THR A 175 -16.90 13.10 8.81
CA THR A 175 -16.29 13.78 7.65
C THR A 175 -17.18 13.87 6.42
N ASP A 176 -18.32 13.16 6.39
CA ASP A 176 -19.24 13.18 5.24
C ASP A 176 -20.10 14.45 5.30
N ASP A 177 -19.65 15.49 4.61
CA ASP A 177 -20.51 16.61 4.24
C ASP A 177 -21.43 16.19 3.08
N ALA A 178 -22.74 16.08 3.38
CA ALA A 178 -23.92 16.05 2.50
C ALA A 178 -23.98 15.12 1.25
N MET A 179 -22.87 14.58 0.74
CA MET A 179 -22.79 13.86 -0.53
C MET A 179 -22.70 12.33 -0.39
N GLU A 180 -22.70 11.78 0.83
CA GLU A 180 -22.64 10.33 1.16
C GLU A 180 -21.60 9.53 0.35
N SER A 181 -20.59 10.21 -0.20
CA SER A 181 -19.73 9.62 -1.22
C SER A 181 -18.75 8.63 -0.60
N GLY A 182 -18.29 8.92 0.63
CA GLY A 182 -17.44 8.02 1.40
C GLY A 182 -18.17 6.76 1.83
N GLN A 183 -19.38 6.90 2.38
CA GLN A 183 -20.23 5.75 2.75
C GLN A 183 -20.57 4.88 1.54
N ARG A 184 -20.86 5.48 0.39
CA ARG A 184 -21.09 4.73 -0.86
C ARG A 184 -19.85 3.96 -1.29
N ARG A 185 -18.66 4.56 -1.26
CA ARG A 185 -17.40 3.89 -1.61
C ARG A 185 -17.08 2.74 -0.65
N LEU A 186 -17.32 2.92 0.65
CA LEU A 186 -17.18 1.83 1.62
C LEU A 186 -18.11 0.65 1.30
N ARG A 187 -19.38 0.90 0.99
CA ARG A 187 -20.33 -0.15 0.59
C ARG A 187 -19.86 -0.91 -0.67
N LEU A 188 -19.31 -0.19 -1.66
CA LEU A 188 -18.75 -0.81 -2.86
C LEU A 188 -17.53 -1.68 -2.53
N ALA A 189 -16.59 -1.18 -1.72
CA ALA A 189 -15.41 -1.93 -1.31
C ALA A 189 -15.76 -3.20 -0.53
N ILE A 190 -16.78 -3.14 0.35
CA ILE A 190 -17.32 -4.32 1.04
C ILE A 190 -17.90 -5.31 0.01
N GLY A 191 -18.69 -4.83 -0.94
CA GLY A 191 -19.24 -5.67 -2.02
C GLY A 191 -18.14 -6.37 -2.82
N ASP A 192 -17.11 -5.64 -3.22
CA ASP A 192 -15.96 -6.18 -3.95
C ASP A 192 -15.20 -7.23 -3.12
N ALA A 193 -15.01 -7.00 -1.82
CA ALA A 193 -14.35 -7.95 -0.92
C ALA A 193 -15.15 -9.26 -0.79
N VAL A 194 -16.47 -9.17 -0.66
CA VAL A 194 -17.37 -10.34 -0.60
C VAL A 194 -17.37 -11.11 -1.93
N LEU A 195 -17.38 -10.42 -3.07
CA LEU A 195 -17.33 -11.05 -4.38
C LEU A 195 -15.98 -11.71 -4.64
N SER A 196 -14.88 -11.06 -4.26
CA SER A 196 -13.51 -11.57 -4.39
C SER A 196 -13.30 -12.84 -3.57
N THR A 197 -13.78 -12.86 -2.33
CA THR A 197 -13.71 -14.05 -1.47
C THR A 197 -14.58 -15.20 -2.00
N THR A 198 -15.79 -14.90 -2.47
CA THR A 198 -16.71 -15.91 -3.05
C THR A 198 -16.14 -16.49 -4.35
N SER A 199 -15.56 -15.66 -5.21
CA SER A 199 -14.87 -16.08 -6.43
C SER A 199 -13.64 -16.92 -6.13
N SER A 200 -12.83 -16.51 -5.15
CA SER A 200 -11.65 -17.27 -4.69
C SER A 200 -12.02 -18.64 -4.12
N PHE A 201 -13.10 -18.72 -3.34
CA PHE A 201 -13.63 -19.98 -2.84
C PHE A 201 -14.12 -20.89 -3.99
N SER A 202 -14.85 -20.32 -4.94
CA SER A 202 -15.38 -21.06 -6.10
C SER A 202 -14.24 -21.61 -6.98
N ARG A 203 -13.21 -20.79 -7.22
CA ARG A 203 -11.98 -21.21 -7.91
C ARG A 203 -11.24 -22.29 -7.14
N PHE A 204 -11.08 -22.15 -5.83
CA PHE A 204 -10.44 -23.17 -5.00
C PHE A 204 -11.21 -24.50 -5.02
N MET A 205 -12.54 -24.45 -4.96
CA MET A 205 -13.39 -25.63 -5.07
C MET A 205 -13.34 -26.25 -6.46
N ALA A 206 -13.30 -25.44 -7.52
CA ALA A 206 -13.12 -25.90 -8.89
C ALA A 206 -11.73 -26.54 -9.11
N GLU A 207 -10.66 -25.94 -8.58
CA GLU A 207 -9.32 -26.50 -8.60
C GLU A 207 -9.24 -27.81 -7.81
N ARG A 208 -9.87 -27.87 -6.63
CA ARG A 208 -9.96 -29.09 -5.83
C ARG A 208 -10.73 -30.18 -6.57
N HIS A 209 -11.88 -29.85 -7.15
CA HIS A 209 -12.68 -30.77 -7.94
C HIS A 209 -11.88 -31.29 -9.13
N ALA A 210 -11.21 -30.40 -9.86
CA ALA A 210 -10.33 -30.77 -10.96
C ALA A 210 -9.09 -31.57 -10.51
N ARG A 211 -8.64 -31.49 -9.25
CA ARG A 211 -7.56 -32.36 -8.73
C ARG A 211 -8.05 -33.74 -8.29
N LEU A 212 -9.34 -33.87 -8.01
CA LEU A 212 -10.02 -35.11 -7.63
C LEU A 212 -10.64 -35.82 -8.83
N ASP A 213 -10.60 -35.19 -10.01
CA ASP A 213 -10.99 -35.77 -11.29
C ASP A 213 -10.09 -36.98 -11.63
N PRO A 214 -10.64 -38.21 -11.68
CA PRO A 214 -9.87 -39.42 -11.95
C PRO A 214 -9.18 -39.43 -13.31
N ASP A 215 -9.68 -38.62 -14.27
CA ASP A 215 -9.19 -38.60 -15.65
C ASP A 215 -8.11 -37.52 -15.88
N ARG A 216 -7.78 -36.72 -14.85
CA ARG A 216 -6.81 -35.64 -14.99
C ARG A 216 -5.37 -36.10 -14.74
N VAL A 217 -4.60 -36.17 -15.82
CA VAL A 217 -3.16 -36.42 -15.77
C VAL A 217 -2.42 -35.18 -15.22
N PRO A 218 -1.65 -35.28 -14.13
CA PRO A 218 -0.87 -34.16 -13.61
C PRO A 218 0.15 -33.66 -14.65
N VAL A 219 0.35 -32.33 -14.73
CA VAL A 219 1.21 -31.68 -15.74
C VAL A 219 2.68 -32.17 -15.68
N TRP A 220 3.16 -32.60 -14.51
CA TRP A 220 4.50 -33.19 -14.37
C TRP A 220 4.62 -34.57 -15.02
N HIS A 221 3.53 -35.32 -15.13
CA HIS A 221 3.46 -36.63 -15.77
C HIS A 221 3.48 -36.50 -17.31
N LEU A 222 2.91 -35.42 -17.85
CA LEU A 222 2.98 -35.09 -19.28
C LEU A 222 4.40 -34.74 -19.74
N ARG A 223 5.16 -33.98 -18.92
CA ARG A 223 6.57 -33.66 -19.21
C ARG A 223 7.49 -34.88 -19.18
N GLN A 224 7.16 -35.88 -18.35
CA GLN A 224 7.94 -37.13 -18.28
C GLN A 224 7.70 -38.01 -19.53
N MET A 225 6.48 -38.02 -20.06
CA MET A 225 6.15 -38.73 -21.30
C MET A 225 6.75 -38.05 -22.54
N GLU A 226 6.83 -36.72 -22.57
CA GLU A 226 7.54 -35.98 -23.63
C GLU A 226 9.06 -36.21 -23.58
N ALA A 227 9.65 -36.30 -22.38
CA ALA A 227 11.07 -36.59 -22.22
C ALA A 227 11.44 -38.03 -22.61
N LEU A 228 10.56 -39.00 -22.35
CA LEU A 228 10.76 -40.41 -22.74
C LEU A 228 10.46 -40.68 -24.22
N GLY A 229 9.66 -39.84 -24.89
CA GLY A 229 9.36 -39.94 -26.32
C GLY A 229 10.37 -39.24 -27.24
N ALA A 230 11.29 -38.45 -26.69
CA ALA A 230 12.33 -37.75 -27.44
C ALA A 230 13.65 -38.52 -27.54
N ASP A 231 13.79 -39.65 -26.82
CA ASP A 231 15.00 -40.48 -26.78
C ASP A 231 14.96 -41.66 -27.79
N ASP A 232 13.95 -41.70 -28.66
CA ASP A 232 13.72 -42.77 -29.65
C ASP A 232 13.54 -42.22 -31.09
N ARG A 233 14.23 -41.12 -31.43
CA ARG A 233 14.36 -40.60 -32.80
C ARG A 233 15.78 -40.20 -33.15
#